data_AF-A0A3D1DML7-F1
#
_entry.id   AF-A0A3D1DML7-F1
#
_cell.length_a   1.000
_cell.length_b   1.000
_cell.length_c   1.000
_cell.angle_alpha   90.00
_cell.angle_beta   90.00
_cell.angle_gamma   90.00
#
_symmetry.space_group_name_H-M   'P 1'
#
loop_
_entity.id
_entity.type
_entity.pdbx_description
1 polymer ?
#
loop_
_entity_poly.entity_id
_entity_poly.type
_entity_poly.pdbx_seq_one_letter_code
_entity_poly.pdbx_strand_id
1 'polypeptide(L)'
;PASRPSPAETAARDLLADLIAGRFTKAAMTFSPDVLKALPADKLKALWQTLQTQAGAYQSVDKSATVKTIQANLVVDLLCTFEKTPLILRISFNNKKQVVGLFFLPPPKPKPATPKATGADSPKPTSN
;
A
#
# COMPACT_ATOMS: atom_id res chain seq x y z
N PRO A 1 20.22 -8.40 16.45
CA PRO A 1 19.01 -8.89 17.16
C PRO A 1 17.88 -9.01 16.15
N ALA A 2 17.30 -10.20 15.97
CA ALA A 2 16.16 -10.40 15.08
C ALA A 2 14.92 -9.79 15.74
N SER A 3 14.57 -8.56 15.35
CA SER A 3 13.39 -7.87 15.85
C SER A 3 12.15 -8.69 15.52
N ARG A 4 11.49 -9.22 16.55
CA ARG A 4 10.23 -9.93 16.41
C ARG A 4 9.19 -8.93 15.86
N PRO A 5 8.40 -9.29 14.83
CA PRO A 5 7.42 -8.37 14.27
C PRO A 5 6.45 -7.92 15.35
N SER A 6 6.22 -6.60 15.42
CA SER A 6 5.26 -6.04 16.36
C SER A 6 3.83 -6.50 16.00
N PRO A 7 2.89 -6.57 16.96
CA PRO A 7 1.51 -6.95 16.65
C PRO A 7 0.86 -6.03 15.60
N ALA A 8 1.25 -4.75 15.57
CA ALA A 8 0.79 -3.79 14.55
C ALA A 8 1.35 -4.12 13.16
N GLU A 9 2.62 -4.53 13.07
CA GLU A 9 3.24 -4.99 11.83
C GLU A 9 2.57 -6.26 11.31
N THR A 10 2.28 -7.23 12.18
CA THR A 10 1.55 -8.44 11.81
C THR A 10 0.15 -8.11 11.29
N ALA A 11 -0.59 -7.22 11.96
CA ALA A 11 -1.91 -6.79 11.51
C ALA A 11 -1.86 -6.05 10.15
N ALA A 12 -0.84 -5.22 9.94
CA ALA A 12 -0.62 -4.53 8.68
C ALA A 12 -0.36 -5.51 7.52
N ARG A 13 0.43 -6.57 7.78
CA ARG A 13 0.69 -7.62 6.78
C ARG A 13 -0.54 -8.48 6.50
N ASP A 14 -1.34 -8.83 7.51
CA ASP A 14 -2.60 -9.56 7.31
C ASP A 14 -3.57 -8.74 6.44
N LEU A 15 -3.66 -7.43 6.72
CA LEU A 15 -4.45 -6.51 5.91
C LEU A 15 -3.99 -6.49 4.45
N LEU A 16 -2.68 -6.38 4.21
CA LEU A 16 -2.11 -6.43 2.87
C LEU A 16 -2.43 -7.77 2.18
N ALA A 17 -2.31 -8.89 2.90
CA ALA A 17 -2.64 -10.21 2.38
C ALA A 17 -4.13 -10.32 2.00
N ASP A 18 -5.03 -9.76 2.80
CA ASP A 18 -6.45 -9.69 2.47
C ASP A 18 -6.72 -8.82 1.24
N LEU A 19 -6.02 -7.70 1.06
CA LEU A 19 -6.13 -6.87 -0.15
C LEU A 19 -5.68 -7.64 -1.40
N ILE A 20 -4.54 -8.33 -1.33
CA ILE A 20 -4.01 -9.14 -2.43
C ILE A 20 -4.97 -10.29 -2.76
N ALA A 21 -5.54 -10.93 -1.75
CA ALA A 21 -6.51 -12.02 -1.91
C ALA A 21 -7.93 -11.53 -2.30
N GLY A 22 -8.15 -10.22 -2.47
CA GLY A 22 -9.46 -9.66 -2.79
C GLY A 22 -10.48 -9.73 -1.66
N ARG A 23 -10.04 -9.99 -0.42
CA ARG A 23 -10.87 -10.11 0.80
C ARG A 23 -11.13 -8.74 1.43
N PHE A 24 -11.64 -7.80 0.64
CA PHE A 24 -11.87 -6.42 1.08
C PHE A 24 -12.84 -6.31 2.27
N THR A 25 -13.85 -7.20 2.33
CA THR A 25 -14.76 -7.26 3.47
C THR A 25 -14.03 -7.59 4.77
N LYS A 26 -13.11 -8.55 4.74
CA LYS A 26 -12.30 -8.94 5.91
C LYS A 26 -11.33 -7.81 6.31
N ALA A 27 -10.67 -7.19 5.34
CA ALA A 27 -9.81 -6.04 5.60
C ALA A 27 -10.59 -4.89 6.27
N ALA A 28 -11.79 -4.58 5.76
CA ALA A 28 -12.64 -3.53 6.32
C ALA A 28 -13.09 -3.81 7.76
N MET A 29 -13.22 -5.07 8.20
CA MET A 29 -13.56 -5.39 9.59
C MET A 29 -12.50 -4.91 10.60
N THR A 30 -11.25 -4.71 10.17
CA THR A 30 -10.17 -4.18 11.01
C THR A 30 -10.23 -2.66 11.16
N PHE A 31 -11.01 -2.00 10.31
CA PHE A 31 -11.15 -0.56 10.29
C PHE A 31 -12.00 -0.09 11.47
N SER A 32 -11.62 1.05 12.01
CA SER A 32 -12.43 1.79 12.96
C SER A 32 -13.75 2.23 12.31
N PRO A 33 -14.84 2.40 13.09
CA PRO A 33 -16.16 2.75 12.54
C PRO A 33 -16.15 4.07 11.75
N ASP A 34 -15.23 4.97 12.07
CA ASP A 34 -15.04 6.22 11.33
C ASP A 34 -14.43 5.98 9.94
N VAL A 35 -13.34 5.20 9.88
CA VAL A 35 -12.72 4.79 8.61
C VAL A 35 -13.64 3.90 7.80
N LEU A 36 -14.43 3.02 8.41
CA LEU A 36 -15.42 2.20 7.70
C LEU A 36 -16.47 3.04 6.97
N LYS A 37 -16.89 4.16 7.57
CA LYS A 37 -17.84 5.09 6.94
C LYS A 37 -17.21 5.80 5.73
N ALA A 38 -15.93 6.16 5.82
CA ALA A 38 -15.22 6.84 4.74
C ALA A 38 -14.71 5.90 3.64
N LEU A 39 -14.23 4.72 4.02
CA LEU A 39 -13.57 3.72 3.20
C LEU A 39 -14.12 2.31 3.50
N PRO A 40 -15.39 2.04 3.15
CA PRO A 40 -15.96 0.70 3.24
C PRO A 40 -15.29 -0.27 2.26
N ALA A 41 -15.58 -1.57 2.39
CA ALA A 41 -15.01 -2.63 1.55
C ALA A 41 -15.12 -2.37 0.04
N ASP A 42 -16.23 -1.79 -0.42
CA ASP A 42 -16.45 -1.44 -1.83
C ASP A 42 -15.50 -0.34 -2.31
N LYS A 43 -15.34 0.73 -1.52
CA LYS A 43 -14.39 1.81 -1.81
C LYS A 43 -12.94 1.33 -1.71
N LEU A 44 -12.65 0.44 -0.75
CA LEU A 44 -11.34 -0.18 -0.60
C LEU A 44 -10.99 -1.03 -1.82
N LYS A 45 -11.95 -1.80 -2.36
CA LYS A 45 -11.81 -2.55 -3.61
C LYS A 45 -11.52 -1.61 -4.78
N ALA A 46 -12.32 -0.56 -4.96
CA ALA A 46 -12.13 0.41 -6.03
C ALA A 46 -10.77 1.11 -5.95
N LEU A 47 -10.32 1.46 -4.73
CA LEU A 47 -9.01 2.04 -4.47
C LEU A 47 -7.89 1.07 -4.87
N TRP A 48 -7.99 -0.20 -4.47
CA TRP A 48 -7.00 -1.22 -4.81
C TRP A 48 -6.93 -1.50 -6.32
N GLN A 49 -8.07 -1.55 -7.02
CA GLN A 49 -8.10 -1.71 -8.47
C GLN A 49 -7.50 -0.50 -9.21
N THR A 50 -7.80 0.71 -8.73
CA THR A 50 -7.21 1.94 -9.26
C THR A 50 -5.69 1.93 -9.06
N LEU A 51 -5.23 1.49 -7.88
CA LEU A 51 -3.82 1.33 -7.57
C LEU A 51 -3.14 0.35 -8.54
N GLN A 52 -3.73 -0.82 -8.78
CA GLN A 52 -3.17 -1.80 -9.71
C GLN A 52 -3.15 -1.30 -11.16
N THR A 53 -4.11 -0.46 -11.55
CA THR A 53 -4.10 0.18 -12.88
C THR A 53 -2.89 1.11 -13.03
N GLN A 54 -2.58 1.89 -11.99
CA GLN A 54 -1.51 2.88 -12.00
C GLN A 54 -0.13 2.27 -11.75
N ALA A 55 0.02 1.44 -10.72
CA ALA A 55 1.28 0.85 -10.26
C ALA A 55 1.55 -0.55 -10.83
N GLY A 56 0.56 -1.17 -11.47
CA GLY A 56 0.64 -2.54 -11.98
C GLY A 56 0.32 -3.60 -10.93
N ALA A 57 0.52 -4.87 -11.27
CA ALA A 57 0.27 -5.97 -10.35
C ALA A 57 1.20 -5.92 -9.12
N TYR A 58 0.67 -6.32 -7.96
CA TYR A 58 1.48 -6.48 -6.76
C TYR A 58 2.49 -7.63 -6.97
N GLN A 59 3.75 -7.40 -6.63
CA GLN A 59 4.80 -8.40 -6.77
C GLN A 59 5.32 -8.91 -5.42
N SER A 60 5.68 -7.99 -4.53
CA SER A 60 6.25 -8.35 -3.23
C SER A 60 6.14 -7.22 -2.22
N VAL A 61 6.38 -7.54 -0.95
CA VAL A 61 6.50 -6.56 0.14
C VAL A 61 7.83 -6.77 0.83
N ASP A 62 8.49 -5.69 1.21
CA ASP A 62 9.74 -5.74 1.94
C ASP A 62 9.56 -6.47 3.28
N LYS A 63 10.58 -7.23 3.65
CA LYS A 63 10.59 -7.93 4.94
C LYS A 63 10.69 -6.96 6.11
N SER A 64 11.20 -5.75 5.87
CA SER A 64 11.35 -4.70 6.87
C SER A 64 10.10 -3.81 6.84
N ALA A 65 9.41 -3.76 7.98
CA ALA A 65 8.37 -2.75 8.19
C ALA A 65 8.94 -1.59 8.99
N THR A 66 8.53 -0.36 8.67
CA THR A 66 8.85 0.80 9.50
C THR A 66 7.68 1.08 10.42
N VAL A 67 7.86 0.84 11.72
CA VAL A 67 6.86 1.13 12.75
C VAL A 67 7.26 2.40 13.49
N LYS A 68 6.37 3.38 13.55
CA LYS A 68 6.58 4.67 14.23
C LYS A 68 5.33 5.10 14.97
N THR A 69 5.48 5.82 16.07
CA THR A 69 4.33 6.35 16.83
C THR A 69 4.17 7.83 16.50
N ILE A 70 2.98 8.24 16.05
CA ILE A 70 2.64 9.64 15.74
C ILE A 70 1.41 10.02 16.55
N GLN A 71 1.51 11.04 17.40
CA GLN A 71 0.38 11.59 18.19
C GLN A 71 -0.49 10.49 18.85
N ALA A 72 0.16 9.51 19.49
CA ALA A 72 -0.44 8.34 20.15
C ALA A 72 -1.04 7.25 19.24
N ASN A 73 -0.86 7.33 17.92
CA ASN A 73 -1.21 6.27 16.98
C ASN A 73 0.03 5.54 16.49
N LEU A 74 -0.05 4.21 16.38
CA LEU A 74 0.99 3.37 15.79
C LEU A 74 0.85 3.38 14.28
N VAL A 75 1.87 3.84 13.58
CA VAL A 75 1.90 3.93 12.12
C VAL A 75 2.90 2.92 11.58
N VAL A 76 2.43 2.02 10.74
CA VAL A 76 3.23 0.98 10.08
C VAL A 76 3.32 1.31 8.60
N ASP A 77 4.54 1.40 8.08
CA ASP A 77 4.82 1.55 6.66
C ASP A 77 5.39 0.24 6.11
N LEU A 78 4.73 -0.31 5.09
CA LEU A 78 5.15 -1.48 4.34
C LEU A 78 5.54 -1.07 2.93
N LEU A 79 6.81 -1.26 2.55
CA LEU A 79 7.25 -1.00 1.19
C LEU A 79 6.81 -2.15 0.29
N CYS A 80 5.83 -1.89 -0.57
CA CYS A 80 5.28 -2.84 -1.52
C CYS A 80 5.85 -2.56 -2.91
N THR A 81 6.39 -3.59 -3.56
CA THR A 81 6.85 -3.53 -4.94
C THR A 81 5.71 -3.95 -5.86
N PHE A 82 5.32 -3.06 -6.77
CA PHE A 82 4.42 -3.37 -7.86
C PHE A 82 5.19 -3.39 -9.18
N GLU A 83 4.55 -3.89 -10.24
CA GLU A 83 5.15 -4.08 -11.56
C GLU A 83 5.73 -2.78 -12.17
N LYS A 84 5.03 -1.65 -12.03
CA LYS A 84 5.46 -0.36 -12.59
C LYS A 84 6.24 0.49 -11.60
N THR A 85 5.83 0.52 -10.33
CA THR A 85 6.47 1.35 -9.30
C THR A 85 6.31 0.77 -7.89
N PRO A 86 7.32 0.84 -7.03
CA PRO A 86 7.12 0.57 -5.61
C PRO A 86 6.23 1.65 -4.97
N LEU A 87 5.50 1.27 -3.93
CA LEU A 87 4.60 2.11 -3.13
C LEU A 87 4.71 1.75 -1.65
N ILE A 88 4.61 2.74 -0.77
CA ILE A 88 4.53 2.54 0.67
C ILE A 88 3.06 2.45 1.06
N LEU A 89 2.66 1.28 1.57
CA LEU A 89 1.39 1.11 2.26
C LEU A 89 1.57 1.55 3.72
N ARG A 90 0.99 2.71 4.06
CA ARG A 90 0.99 3.28 5.39
C ARG A 90 -0.33 3.00 6.08
N ILE A 91 -0.28 2.37 7.25
CA ILE A 91 -1.44 2.01 8.05
C ILE A 91 -1.27 2.60 9.45
N SER A 92 -2.27 3.35 9.90
CA SER A 92 -2.31 3.97 11.23
C SER A 92 -3.29 3.21 12.12
N PHE A 93 -2.83 2.77 13.29
CA PHE A 93 -3.59 2.08 14.32
C PHE A 93 -3.78 2.97 15.54
N ASN A 94 -4.99 2.97 16.09
CA ASN A 94 -5.26 3.62 17.37
C ASN A 94 -4.89 2.72 18.55
N ASN A 95 -5.06 3.25 19.77
CA ASN A 95 -4.86 2.50 21.03
C ASN A 95 -5.75 1.24 21.16
N LYS A 96 -6.84 1.14 20.40
CA LYS A 96 -7.72 -0.04 20.35
C LYS A 96 -7.30 -1.06 19.29
N LYS A 97 -6.14 -0.88 18.64
CA LYS A 97 -5.63 -1.71 17.53
C LYS A 97 -6.54 -1.70 16.29
N GLN A 98 -7.38 -0.68 16.13
CA GLN A 98 -8.22 -0.50 14.95
C GLN A 98 -7.50 0.41 13.95
N VAL A 99 -7.69 0.14 12.66
CA VAL A 99 -7.14 1.00 11.61
C VAL A 99 -7.93 2.31 11.55
N VAL A 100 -7.23 3.40 11.81
CA VAL A 100 -7.73 4.79 11.75
C VAL A 100 -7.19 5.55 10.55
N GLY A 101 -6.33 4.94 9.73
CA GLY A 101 -5.88 5.52 8.47
C GLY A 101 -5.21 4.49 7.59
N LEU A 102 -5.45 4.58 6.28
CA LEU A 102 -4.82 3.77 5.25
C LEU A 102 -4.44 4.66 4.09
N PHE A 103 -3.16 4.67 3.73
CA PHE A 103 -2.62 5.53 2.68
C PHE A 103 -1.64 4.75 1.80
N PHE A 104 -1.74 4.95 0.50
CA PHE A 104 -0.72 4.52 -0.46
C PHE A 104 0.11 5.73 -0.84
N LEU A 105 1.39 5.72 -0.47
CA LEU A 105 2.31 6.82 -0.72
C LEU A 105 3.36 6.38 -1.73
N PRO A 106 3.79 7.26 -2.65
CA PRO A 106 5.01 7.00 -3.39
C PRO A 106 6.17 6.87 -2.41
N PRO A 107 7.10 5.93 -2.62
CA PRO A 107 8.30 5.86 -1.80
C PRO A 107 9.09 7.16 -2.00
N PRO A 108 9.87 7.58 -0.99
CA PRO A 108 10.79 8.69 -1.16
C PRO A 108 11.63 8.40 -2.40
N LYS A 109 11.70 9.37 -3.33
CA LYS A 109 12.37 9.20 -4.62
C LYS A 109 13.74 8.54 -4.38
N PRO A 110 13.99 7.29 -4.83
CA PRO A 110 15.37 6.88 -4.98
C PRO A 110 16.01 7.88 -5.95
N LYS A 111 17.26 8.28 -5.71
CA LYS A 111 18.04 9.03 -6.71
C LYS A 111 17.82 8.38 -8.07
N PRO A 112 17.54 9.16 -9.14
CA PRO A 112 17.08 8.60 -10.40
C PRO A 112 18.08 7.54 -10.88
N ALA A 113 17.69 6.27 -10.78
CA ALA A 113 18.25 5.26 -11.65
C ALA A 113 17.64 5.54 -13.02
N THR A 114 18.51 5.88 -13.96
CA THR A 114 18.20 6.08 -15.37
C THR A 114 17.16 5.07 -15.84
N PRO A 115 16.03 5.51 -16.44
CA PRO A 115 15.08 4.57 -17.01
C PRO A 115 15.81 3.74 -18.07
N LYS A 116 15.94 2.44 -17.82
CA LYS A 116 16.35 1.50 -18.86
C LYS A 116 15.21 1.47 -19.87
N ALA A 117 15.43 2.17 -20.99
CA ALA A 117 14.56 2.18 -22.15
C ALA A 117 14.11 0.74 -22.47
N THR A 118 12.81 0.51 -22.47
CA THR A 118 12.20 -0.63 -23.14
C THR A 118 11.19 -0.01 -24.10
N GLY A 119 11.52 -0.09 -25.38
CA GLY A 119 10.82 0.60 -26.45
C GLY A 119 9.36 0.17 -26.55
N ALA A 120 8.50 1.16 -26.72
CA ALA A 120 7.31 1.00 -27.53
C ALA A 120 7.55 1.87 -28.77
N ASP A 121 7.86 1.16 -29.85
CA ASP A 121 7.65 1.59 -31.22
C ASP A 121 6.29 2.31 -31.34
N SER A 122 6.32 3.51 -31.88
CA SER A 122 5.13 4.16 -32.43
C SER A 122 5.59 4.89 -33.68
N PRO A 123 5.21 4.42 -34.88
CA PRO A 123 5.61 5.05 -36.12
C PRO A 123 4.95 6.43 -36.25
N LYS A 124 5.76 7.36 -36.76
CA LYS A 124 5.40 8.71 -37.22
C LYS A 124 4.08 8.72 -38.03
N PRO A 125 3.29 9.81 -37.95
CA PRO A 125 2.84 10.45 -39.18
C PRO A 125 3.36 11.88 -39.29
N THR A 126 3.80 12.17 -40.52
CA THR A 126 4.20 13.47 -41.07
C THR A 126 2.96 14.36 -41.26
N SER A 127 3.22 15.64 -41.57
CA SER A 127 2.34 16.71 -42.07
C SER A 127 1.76 17.64 -41.00
N ASN A 128 1.77 18.98 -41.18
CA ASN A 128 2.00 19.81 -42.37
C ASN A 128 2.55 21.18 -41.94
#